data_AF-A0A6G0SUM3-F1
#
_entry.id   AF-A0A6G0SUM3-F1
#
_cell.length_a   1.000
_cell.length_b   1.000
_cell.length_c   1.000
_cell.angle_alpha   90.00
_cell.angle_beta   90.00
_cell.angle_gamma   90.00
#
_symmetry.space_group_name_H-M   'P 1'
#
loop_
_entity.id
_entity.type
_entity.pdbx_description
1 polymer ?
#
loop_
_entity_poly.entity_id
_entity_poly.type
_entity_poly.pdbx_seq_one_letter_code
_entity_poly.pdbx_strand_id
1 'polypeptide(L)'
;MMWKYNLFINLDHSTCEIIGVLKMVLKMIFQYIAKMSFLIFLCFIILGVEAGNKELIDLHHEEKSNIELGLKSIVNNTFKEETNLVYKVKNNRTERKTKFIKENLEDIFNKKNKTKLDWWQTCLIYEIYPRSFKDSTGTGMGDLRGIIEKIPYLKYLGVCAVWLTPIYPSPGVDSGYDITDYRGIDENIGTMEDFEELKNKLHENGLYNFNLYCRIKIILDIVPNHTSDKHEWFIKSVQKEEPYTDYYVWVDAKYVNGTRQVPNNWGL
;
A
#
# COMPACT_ATOMS: atom_id res chain seq x y z
N MET A 1 -60.22 34.20 30.22
CA MET A 1 -60.80 35.40 29.58
C MET A 1 -59.66 36.19 28.94
N MET A 2 -59.66 36.25 27.62
CA MET A 2 -58.71 36.96 26.75
C MET A 2 -58.51 38.42 27.16
N TRP A 3 -57.26 38.91 27.17
CA TRP A 3 -56.93 40.26 26.69
C TRP A 3 -55.60 40.22 25.92
N LYS A 4 -55.67 40.63 24.65
CA LYS A 4 -54.56 40.81 23.71
C LYS A 4 -53.88 42.16 24.00
N TYR A 5 -52.55 42.19 23.97
CA TYR A 5 -51.79 43.40 23.61
C TYR A 5 -50.89 43.05 22.43
N ASN A 6 -51.25 43.60 21.27
CA ASN A 6 -50.40 43.63 20.07
C ASN A 6 -49.30 44.67 20.30
N LEU A 7 -48.05 44.24 20.38
CA LEU A 7 -46.89 45.11 20.23
C LEU A 7 -46.38 44.94 18.79
N PHE A 8 -46.81 45.83 17.90
CA PHE A 8 -46.21 45.97 16.57
C PHE A 8 -44.85 46.64 16.72
N ILE A 9 -43.77 45.84 16.69
CA ILE A 9 -42.42 46.36 16.48
C ILE A 9 -42.20 46.36 14.96
N ASN A 10 -42.22 47.55 14.35
CA ASN A 10 -41.73 47.74 12.99
C ASN A 10 -40.20 47.55 13.01
N LEU A 11 -39.75 46.37 12.61
CA LEU A 11 -38.34 46.07 12.38
C LEU A 11 -37.99 46.49 10.95
N ASP A 12 -37.12 47.48 10.84
CA ASP A 12 -36.48 47.94 9.60
C ASP A 12 -35.76 46.77 8.89
N HIS A 13 -35.77 46.77 7.55
CA HIS A 13 -35.08 45.85 6.64
C HIS A 13 -33.64 45.49 7.08
N SER A 14 -32.91 46.44 7.66
CA SER A 14 -31.53 46.28 8.16
C SER A 14 -31.44 45.39 9.42
N THR A 15 -32.49 45.36 10.26
CA THR A 15 -32.53 44.46 11.45
C THR A 15 -32.82 43.00 11.08
N CYS A 16 -33.56 42.76 9.99
CA CYS A 16 -33.77 41.42 9.44
C CYS A 16 -32.47 40.82 8.86
N GLU A 17 -31.63 41.63 8.23
CA GLU A 17 -30.33 41.19 7.72
C GLU A 17 -29.36 40.83 8.85
N ILE A 18 -29.31 41.63 9.92
CA ILE A 18 -28.47 41.37 11.10
C ILE A 18 -28.90 40.08 11.82
N ILE A 19 -30.22 39.84 11.98
CA ILE A 19 -30.73 38.59 12.57
C ILE A 19 -30.42 37.38 11.68
N GLY A 20 -30.45 37.56 10.35
CA GLY A 20 -30.05 36.52 9.38
C GLY A 20 -28.59 36.14 9.50
N VAL A 21 -27.69 37.12 9.56
CA VAL A 21 -26.25 36.90 9.75
C VAL A 21 -25.96 36.27 11.11
N LEU A 22 -26.62 36.72 12.19
CA LEU A 22 -26.45 36.16 13.52
C LEU A 22 -26.90 34.68 13.59
N LYS A 23 -28.01 34.33 12.95
CA LYS A 23 -28.46 32.94 12.81
C LYS A 23 -27.47 32.09 12.01
N MET A 24 -26.87 32.63 10.96
CA MET A 24 -25.85 31.93 10.16
C MET A 24 -24.58 31.69 10.97
N VAL A 25 -24.10 32.70 11.70
CA VAL A 25 -22.91 32.59 12.57
C VAL A 25 -23.16 31.61 13.72
N LEU A 26 -24.33 31.64 14.36
CA LEU A 26 -24.70 30.66 15.39
C LEU A 26 -24.77 29.23 14.84
N LYS A 27 -25.29 29.05 13.62
CA LYS A 27 -25.32 27.74 12.94
C LYS A 27 -23.90 27.24 12.62
N MET A 28 -23.00 28.13 12.21
CA MET A 28 -21.59 27.81 12.00
C MET A 28 -20.87 27.45 13.30
N ILE A 29 -21.09 28.19 14.39
CA ILE A 29 -20.52 27.91 15.70
C ILE A 29 -21.02 26.55 16.22
N PHE A 30 -22.31 26.26 16.07
CA PHE A 30 -22.88 24.98 16.49
C PHE A 30 -22.34 23.80 15.67
N GLN A 31 -22.16 23.98 14.35
CA GLN A 31 -21.49 22.98 13.50
C GLN A 31 -20.01 22.80 13.88
N TYR A 32 -19.32 23.86 14.31
CA TYR A 32 -17.92 23.79 14.72
C TYR A 32 -17.77 23.08 16.07
N ILE A 33 -18.64 23.37 17.04
CA ILE A 33 -18.68 22.68 18.34
C ILE A 33 -19.01 21.19 18.14
N ALA A 34 -19.99 20.87 17.30
CA ALA A 34 -20.31 19.47 16.97
C ALA A 34 -19.12 18.74 16.31
N LYS A 35 -18.38 19.41 15.42
CA LYS A 35 -17.15 18.87 14.83
C LYS A 35 -16.03 18.66 15.85
N MET A 36 -15.90 19.55 16.84
CA MET A 36 -14.90 19.40 17.90
C MET A 36 -15.23 18.26 18.86
N SER A 37 -16.49 18.11 19.28
CA SER A 37 -16.94 16.95 20.06
C SER A 37 -16.73 15.63 19.30
N PHE A 38 -16.94 15.65 17.98
CA PHE A 38 -16.67 14.51 17.11
C PHE A 38 -15.16 14.18 17.01
N LEU A 39 -14.28 15.19 16.90
CA LEU A 39 -12.84 14.98 16.91
C LEU A 39 -12.33 14.39 18.23
N ILE A 40 -12.87 14.85 19.36
CA ILE A 40 -12.52 14.33 20.69
C ILE A 40 -12.93 12.86 20.80
N PHE A 41 -14.12 12.50 20.32
CA PHE A 41 -14.58 11.11 20.27
C PHE A 41 -13.69 10.24 19.37
N LEU A 42 -13.28 10.75 18.20
CA LEU A 42 -12.36 10.06 17.30
C LEU A 42 -10.98 9.83 17.95
N CYS A 43 -10.49 10.78 18.75
CA CYS A 43 -9.25 10.60 19.52
C CYS A 43 -9.37 9.48 20.55
N PHE A 44 -10.50 9.33 21.25
CA PHE A 44 -10.71 8.21 22.17
C PHE A 44 -10.75 6.86 21.45
N ILE A 45 -11.31 6.82 20.25
CA ILE A 45 -11.30 5.61 19.42
C ILE A 45 -9.87 5.29 18.95
N ILE A 46 -9.12 6.27 18.44
CA ILE A 46 -7.73 6.08 17.98
C ILE A 46 -6.84 5.60 19.14
N LEU A 47 -6.94 6.24 20.32
CA LEU A 47 -6.20 5.82 21.52
C LEU A 47 -6.63 4.42 22.00
N GLY A 48 -7.91 4.07 21.87
CA GLY A 48 -8.43 2.74 22.17
C GLY A 48 -7.96 1.65 21.20
N VAL A 49 -7.77 1.99 19.92
CA VAL A 49 -7.19 1.13 18.88
C VAL A 49 -5.70 0.87 19.15
N GLU A 50 -4.94 1.90 19.55
CA GLU A 50 -3.54 1.73 19.99
C GLU A 50 -3.43 0.83 21.23
N ALA A 51 -4.43 0.82 22.10
CA ALA A 51 -4.53 -0.05 23.27
C ALA A 51 -5.07 -1.47 22.97
N GLY A 52 -5.43 -1.78 21.71
CA GLY A 52 -5.86 -3.12 21.29
C GLY A 52 -7.25 -3.56 21.74
N ASN A 53 -8.17 -2.62 22.04
CA ASN A 53 -9.52 -2.95 22.49
C ASN A 53 -10.44 -3.30 21.30
N LYS A 54 -10.92 -4.55 21.25
CA LYS A 54 -11.72 -5.11 20.14
C LYS A 54 -13.07 -4.42 19.94
N GLU A 55 -13.77 -4.01 21.00
CA GLU A 55 -15.05 -3.29 20.89
C GLU A 55 -14.88 -1.91 20.25
N LEU A 56 -13.78 -1.21 20.57
CA LEU A 56 -13.47 0.11 20.01
C LEU A 56 -13.00 0.04 18.56
N ILE A 57 -12.38 -1.08 18.15
CA ILE A 57 -12.01 -1.34 16.75
C ILE A 57 -13.27 -1.52 15.89
N ASP A 58 -14.24 -2.29 16.36
CA ASP A 58 -15.50 -2.53 15.63
C ASP A 58 -16.33 -1.24 15.53
N LEU A 59 -16.40 -0.45 16.61
CA LEU A 59 -16.99 0.90 16.63
C LEU A 59 -16.29 1.86 15.65
N HIS A 60 -14.95 1.80 15.54
CA HIS A 60 -14.20 2.63 14.59
C HIS A 60 -14.58 2.35 13.13
N HIS A 61 -14.79 1.07 12.79
CA HIS A 61 -15.19 0.67 11.44
C HIS A 61 -16.61 1.09 11.09
N GLU A 62 -17.56 0.92 12.02
CA GLU A 62 -18.95 1.32 11.83
C GLU A 62 -19.10 2.84 11.70
N GLU A 63 -18.42 3.62 12.55
CA GLU A 63 -18.43 5.08 12.44
C GLU A 63 -17.81 5.59 11.15
N LYS A 64 -16.70 4.99 10.69
CA LYS A 64 -16.07 5.38 9.43
C LYS A 64 -17.04 5.25 8.25
N SER A 65 -17.83 4.17 8.23
CA SER A 65 -18.90 3.97 7.24
C SER A 65 -19.99 5.05 7.35
N ASN A 66 -20.44 5.36 8.58
CA ASN A 66 -21.48 6.36 8.82
C ASN A 66 -21.03 7.80 8.50
N ILE A 67 -19.77 8.15 8.74
CA ILE A 67 -19.19 9.45 8.35
C ILE A 67 -19.08 9.54 6.83
N GLU A 68 -18.68 8.46 6.15
CA GLU A 68 -18.59 8.46 4.69
C GLU A 68 -19.96 8.63 4.04
N LEU A 69 -20.99 7.97 4.59
CA LEU A 69 -22.39 8.15 4.20
C LEU A 69 -22.90 9.56 4.54
N GLY A 70 -22.55 10.10 5.71
CA GLY A 70 -22.88 11.45 6.14
C GLY A 70 -22.25 12.53 5.26
N LEU A 71 -20.99 12.38 4.89
CA LEU A 71 -20.27 13.28 3.97
C LEU A 71 -20.85 13.18 2.56
N LYS A 72 -21.15 11.98 2.05
CA LYS A 72 -21.85 11.82 0.76
C LYS A 72 -23.23 12.49 0.77
N SER A 73 -23.97 12.39 1.88
CA SER A 73 -25.26 13.06 2.08
C SER A 73 -25.12 14.58 2.14
N ILE A 74 -24.15 15.11 2.90
CA ILE A 74 -23.89 16.55 3.02
C ILE A 74 -23.44 17.12 1.67
N VAL A 75 -22.56 16.44 0.94
CA VAL A 75 -22.13 16.88 -0.40
C VAL A 75 -23.33 16.92 -1.34
N ASN A 76 -24.17 15.88 -1.35
CA ASN A 76 -25.37 15.84 -2.20
C ASN A 76 -26.42 16.90 -1.81
N ASN A 77 -26.59 17.18 -0.52
CA ASN A 77 -27.56 18.18 -0.04
C ASN A 77 -27.05 19.62 -0.24
N THR A 78 -25.76 19.88 -0.04
CA THR A 78 -25.13 21.18 -0.35
C THR A 78 -25.22 21.47 -1.85
N PHE A 79 -25.01 20.45 -2.70
CA PHE A 79 -25.22 20.57 -4.15
C PHE A 79 -26.68 20.84 -4.54
N LYS A 80 -27.65 20.24 -3.84
CA LYS A 80 -29.09 20.51 -4.05
C LYS A 80 -29.50 21.92 -3.61
N GLU A 81 -28.93 22.44 -2.52
CA GLU A 81 -29.22 23.80 -2.06
C GLU A 81 -28.57 24.85 -2.97
N GLU A 82 -27.32 24.65 -3.42
CA GLU A 82 -26.67 25.57 -4.37
C GLU A 82 -27.35 25.53 -5.75
N THR A 83 -27.76 24.37 -6.25
CA THR A 83 -28.51 24.29 -7.51
C THR A 83 -29.90 24.94 -7.41
N ASN A 84 -30.60 24.82 -6.28
CA ASN A 84 -31.89 25.49 -6.06
C ASN A 84 -31.75 27.01 -5.84
N LEU A 85 -30.65 27.49 -5.25
CA LEU A 85 -30.32 28.92 -5.17
C LEU A 85 -29.96 29.51 -6.54
N VAL A 86 -29.33 28.72 -7.42
CA VAL A 86 -28.97 29.13 -8.79
C VAL A 86 -30.21 29.18 -9.72
N TYR A 87 -31.28 28.44 -9.43
CA TYR A 87 -32.50 28.43 -10.27
C TYR A 87 -33.39 29.69 -10.17
N LYS A 88 -33.01 30.71 -9.38
CA LYS A 88 -33.76 31.97 -9.27
C LYS A 88 -33.10 33.20 -9.88
N VAL A 89 -31.94 33.08 -10.53
CA VAL A 89 -31.27 34.23 -11.19
C VAL A 89 -30.99 33.94 -12.66
N LYS A 90 -31.98 34.17 -13.53
CA LYS A 90 -31.80 34.23 -14.99
C LYS A 90 -31.04 35.51 -15.36
N ASN A 91 -29.72 35.41 -15.53
CA ASN A 91 -28.93 36.44 -16.19
C ASN A 91 -27.77 35.77 -16.97
N ASN A 92 -27.59 36.14 -18.25
CA ASN A 92 -26.60 35.55 -19.17
C ASN A 92 -25.13 35.63 -18.70
N ARG A 93 -24.85 36.46 -17.69
CA ARG A 93 -23.53 36.59 -17.03
C ARG A 93 -23.25 35.44 -16.06
N THR A 94 -24.31 34.84 -15.49
CA THR A 94 -24.24 33.70 -14.59
C THR A 94 -23.86 32.45 -15.40
N GLU A 95 -24.51 32.18 -16.54
CA GLU A 95 -24.22 31.00 -17.38
C GLU A 95 -22.76 30.90 -17.84
N ARG A 96 -22.13 32.02 -18.23
CA ARG A 96 -20.69 32.03 -18.59
C ARG A 96 -19.78 31.76 -17.38
N LYS A 97 -20.12 32.28 -16.19
CA LYS A 97 -19.40 31.97 -14.95
C LYS A 97 -19.60 30.52 -14.53
N THR A 98 -20.82 29.99 -14.62
CA THR A 98 -21.13 28.59 -14.28
C THR A 98 -20.44 27.63 -15.25
N LYS A 99 -20.36 27.96 -16.54
CA LYS A 99 -19.62 27.20 -17.55
C LYS A 99 -18.10 27.22 -17.30
N PHE A 100 -17.52 28.40 -17.04
CA PHE A 100 -16.10 28.52 -16.70
C PHE A 100 -15.73 27.78 -15.40
N ILE A 101 -16.61 27.81 -14.40
CA ILE A 101 -16.40 27.06 -13.15
C ILE A 101 -16.53 25.56 -13.40
N LYS A 102 -17.52 25.10 -14.18
CA LYS A 102 -17.66 23.68 -14.55
C LYS A 102 -16.45 23.17 -15.32
N GLU A 103 -16.02 23.86 -16.36
CA GLU A 103 -14.90 23.45 -17.20
C GLU A 103 -13.58 23.40 -16.41
N ASN A 104 -13.32 24.39 -15.54
CA ASN A 104 -12.14 24.35 -14.66
C ASN A 104 -12.24 23.30 -13.56
N LEU A 105 -13.45 23.02 -13.04
CA LEU A 105 -13.63 21.96 -12.05
C LEU A 105 -13.50 20.58 -12.69
N GLU A 106 -14.02 20.36 -13.90
CA GLU A 106 -13.80 19.14 -14.67
C GLU A 106 -12.32 18.94 -15.00
N ASP A 107 -11.59 20.00 -15.33
CA ASP A 107 -10.13 19.95 -15.52
C ASP A 107 -9.37 19.69 -14.21
N ILE A 108 -9.83 20.22 -13.06
CA ILE A 108 -9.25 19.95 -11.74
C ILE A 108 -9.55 18.50 -11.31
N PHE A 109 -10.77 18.00 -11.56
CA PHE A 109 -11.16 16.62 -11.30
C PHE A 109 -10.40 15.65 -12.23
N ASN A 110 -10.25 15.97 -13.51
CA ASN A 110 -9.46 15.20 -14.46
C ASN A 110 -7.95 15.27 -14.19
N LYS A 111 -7.42 16.41 -13.70
CA LYS A 111 -6.04 16.48 -13.16
C LYS A 111 -5.86 15.66 -11.88
N LYS A 112 -6.91 15.50 -11.08
CA LYS A 112 -6.92 14.60 -9.91
C LYS A 112 -6.97 13.12 -10.30
N ASN A 113 -7.49 12.82 -11.50
CA ASN A 113 -7.37 11.53 -12.17
C ASN A 113 -6.02 11.36 -12.91
N LYS A 114 -4.95 12.04 -12.46
CA LYS A 114 -3.59 11.63 -12.80
C LYS A 114 -3.45 10.17 -12.37
N THR A 115 -3.14 9.31 -13.35
CA THR A 115 -2.99 7.85 -13.21
C THR A 115 -2.45 7.49 -11.83
N LYS A 116 -3.28 6.80 -11.04
CA LYS A 116 -2.86 6.27 -9.74
C LYS A 116 -1.61 5.43 -9.99
N LEU A 117 -0.47 5.89 -9.48
CA LEU A 117 0.78 5.17 -9.61
C LEU A 117 0.62 3.79 -8.96
N ASP A 118 1.15 2.77 -9.61
CA ASP A 118 1.18 1.43 -9.05
C ASP A 118 2.07 1.41 -7.81
N TRP A 119 1.84 0.42 -6.93
CA TRP A 119 2.55 0.33 -5.65
C TRP A 119 4.07 0.39 -5.83
N TRP A 120 4.63 -0.32 -6.83
CA TRP A 120 6.06 -0.42 -7.08
C TRP A 120 6.70 0.91 -7.53
N GLN A 121 5.91 1.86 -8.03
CA GLN A 121 6.39 3.17 -8.48
C GLN A 121 6.58 4.17 -7.32
N THR A 122 5.93 3.91 -6.19
CA THR A 122 5.93 4.82 -5.02
C THR A 122 6.44 4.13 -3.76
N CYS A 123 6.97 2.91 -3.89
CA CYS A 123 7.27 2.05 -2.76
C CYS A 123 8.75 2.11 -2.33
N LEU A 124 8.98 2.13 -1.02
CA LEU A 124 10.27 1.76 -0.42
C LEU A 124 10.38 0.23 -0.39
N ILE A 125 11.28 -0.28 -1.22
CA ILE A 125 11.65 -1.70 -1.28
C ILE A 125 12.87 -1.92 -0.38
N TYR A 126 12.80 -2.91 0.49
CA TYR A 126 13.89 -3.26 1.39
C TYR A 126 14.46 -4.64 1.02
N GLU A 127 15.70 -4.66 0.56
CA GLU A 127 16.40 -5.90 0.25
C GLU A 127 16.87 -6.59 1.54
N ILE A 128 16.63 -7.88 1.64
CA ILE A 128 17.02 -8.72 2.76
C ILE A 128 17.88 -9.85 2.20
N TYR A 129 19.11 -9.94 2.72
CA TYR A 129 19.95 -11.13 2.59
C TYR A 129 19.65 -12.07 3.78
N PRO A 130 18.86 -13.16 3.60
CA PRO A 130 18.27 -13.91 4.72
C PRO A 130 19.32 -14.47 5.68
N ARG A 131 20.41 -15.02 5.15
CA ARG A 131 21.47 -15.69 5.92
C ARG A 131 22.18 -14.78 6.92
N SER A 132 22.09 -13.45 6.78
CA SER A 132 22.73 -12.49 7.70
C SER A 132 21.75 -11.54 8.36
N PHE A 133 20.44 -11.72 8.16
CA PHE A 133 19.46 -10.78 8.69
C PHE A 133 19.10 -11.04 10.16
N LYS A 134 18.59 -12.23 10.46
CA LYS A 134 18.23 -12.63 11.83
C LYS A 134 18.16 -14.15 11.94
N ASP A 135 18.96 -14.71 12.84
CA ASP A 135 18.91 -16.11 13.26
C ASP A 135 17.86 -16.29 14.36
N SER A 136 16.90 -17.20 14.17
CA SER A 136 15.90 -17.57 15.18
C SER A 136 16.16 -18.94 15.81
N THR A 137 17.05 -19.75 15.23
CA THR A 137 17.33 -21.13 15.62
C THR A 137 18.59 -21.26 16.47
N GLY A 138 19.45 -20.24 16.52
CA GLY A 138 20.72 -20.23 17.23
C GLY A 138 21.84 -20.96 16.47
N THR A 139 21.68 -21.17 15.17
CA THR A 139 22.65 -21.86 14.30
C THR A 139 23.80 -20.96 13.84
N GLY A 140 23.67 -19.65 14.04
CA GLY A 140 24.59 -18.63 13.51
C GLY A 140 24.24 -18.15 12.10
N MET A 141 23.20 -18.69 11.48
CA MET A 141 22.70 -18.29 10.16
C MET A 141 21.28 -17.75 10.28
N GLY A 142 20.98 -16.67 9.54
CA GLY A 142 19.63 -16.13 9.48
C GLY A 142 18.65 -17.00 8.67
N ASP A 143 17.39 -16.98 9.08
CA ASP A 143 16.33 -17.87 8.60
C ASP A 143 14.99 -17.13 8.39
N LEU A 144 14.02 -17.77 7.73
CA LEU A 144 12.72 -17.13 7.42
C LEU A 144 11.93 -16.75 8.68
N ARG A 145 12.06 -17.54 9.74
CA ARG A 145 11.42 -17.29 11.04
C ARG A 145 12.00 -16.04 11.69
N GLY A 146 13.30 -15.81 11.56
CA GLY A 146 13.96 -14.58 11.97
C GLY A 146 13.47 -13.35 11.20
N ILE A 147 13.16 -13.50 9.91
CA ILE A 147 12.51 -12.42 9.14
C ILE A 147 11.10 -12.15 9.69
N ILE A 148 10.32 -13.20 9.97
CA ILE A 148 8.99 -13.09 10.59
C ILE A 148 9.05 -12.29 11.90
N GLU A 149 9.99 -12.60 12.79
CA GLU A 149 10.20 -11.88 14.05
C GLU A 149 10.48 -10.38 13.86
N LYS A 150 11.01 -10.00 12.71
CA LYS A 150 11.39 -8.62 12.37
C LYS A 150 10.36 -7.88 11.52
N ILE A 151 9.20 -8.48 11.22
CA ILE A 151 8.08 -7.76 10.57
C ILE A 151 7.69 -6.46 11.30
N PRO A 152 7.65 -6.39 12.65
CA PRO A 152 7.40 -5.13 13.34
C PRO A 152 8.44 -4.03 13.03
N TYR A 153 9.72 -4.42 12.86
CA TYR A 153 10.79 -3.50 12.46
C TYR A 153 10.61 -3.02 11.01
N LEU A 154 10.30 -3.93 10.09
CA LEU A 154 10.02 -3.59 8.69
C LEU A 154 8.82 -2.63 8.59
N LYS A 155 7.78 -2.87 9.38
CA LYS A 155 6.62 -1.97 9.50
C LYS A 155 7.01 -0.60 10.05
N TYR A 156 7.85 -0.54 11.08
CA TYR A 156 8.35 0.71 11.65
C TYR A 156 9.11 1.56 10.60
N LEU A 157 9.92 0.91 9.75
CA LEU A 157 10.61 1.59 8.65
C LEU A 157 9.67 2.12 7.57
N GLY A 158 8.42 1.66 7.53
CA GLY A 158 7.46 2.06 6.49
C GLY A 158 7.72 1.39 5.13
N VAL A 159 8.38 0.23 5.10
CA VAL A 159 8.61 -0.52 3.85
C VAL A 159 7.30 -1.12 3.36
N CYS A 160 7.09 -1.08 2.04
CA CYS A 160 5.91 -1.64 1.41
C CYS A 160 6.23 -2.88 0.57
N ALA A 161 7.51 -3.20 0.39
CA ALA A 161 7.95 -4.47 -0.12
C ALA A 161 9.26 -4.90 0.52
N VAL A 162 9.42 -6.20 0.71
CA VAL A 162 10.72 -6.83 0.94
C VAL A 162 11.15 -7.57 -0.30
N TRP A 163 12.42 -7.47 -0.66
CA TRP A 163 13.05 -8.28 -1.68
C TRP A 163 14.00 -9.25 -1.00
N LEU A 164 13.75 -10.55 -1.14
CA LEU A 164 14.65 -11.57 -0.65
C LEU A 164 15.65 -11.94 -1.75
N THR A 165 16.94 -11.91 -1.43
CA THR A 165 17.96 -12.63 -2.21
C THR A 165 17.63 -14.14 -2.21
N PRO A 166 18.30 -14.98 -3.03
CA PRO A 166 17.91 -16.38 -3.19
C PRO A 166 17.71 -17.16 -1.88
N ILE A 167 16.55 -17.83 -1.77
CA ILE A 167 16.15 -18.72 -0.67
C ILE A 167 15.99 -20.18 -1.11
N TYR A 168 16.36 -20.48 -2.34
CA TYR A 168 16.22 -21.80 -2.94
C TYR A 168 17.35 -22.74 -2.48
N PRO A 169 17.14 -24.07 -2.51
CA PRO A 169 18.20 -25.05 -2.32
C PRO A 169 19.43 -24.71 -3.15
N SER A 170 20.57 -24.64 -2.47
CA SER A 170 21.85 -24.26 -3.05
C SER A 170 23.01 -24.87 -2.26
N PRO A 171 24.11 -25.28 -2.91
CA PRO A 171 25.35 -25.67 -2.24
C PRO A 171 26.05 -24.49 -1.55
N GLY A 172 25.67 -23.24 -1.86
CA GLY A 172 26.19 -22.02 -1.25
C GLY A 172 27.56 -21.58 -1.79
N VAL A 173 27.98 -22.06 -2.97
CA VAL A 173 29.25 -21.64 -3.60
C VAL A 173 29.20 -20.18 -4.02
N ASP A 174 28.04 -19.72 -4.47
CA ASP A 174 27.76 -18.33 -4.84
C ASP A 174 26.67 -17.74 -3.95
N SER A 175 26.77 -17.99 -2.64
CA SER A 175 25.87 -17.40 -1.62
C SER A 175 24.36 -17.62 -1.88
N GLY A 176 23.98 -18.69 -2.57
CA GLY A 176 22.60 -19.03 -2.89
C GLY A 176 22.20 -18.83 -4.36
N TYR A 177 23.04 -18.20 -5.18
CA TYR A 177 22.77 -18.00 -6.62
C TYR A 177 23.06 -19.26 -7.46
N ASP A 178 23.84 -20.20 -6.92
CA ASP A 178 24.03 -21.55 -7.46
C ASP A 178 22.88 -22.49 -7.07
N ILE A 179 21.73 -22.36 -7.74
CA ILE A 179 20.48 -23.05 -7.38
C ILE A 179 20.45 -24.50 -7.87
N THR A 180 20.00 -25.44 -7.03
CA THR A 180 19.79 -26.86 -7.38
C THR A 180 18.33 -27.23 -7.62
N ASP A 181 17.39 -26.50 -7.02
CA ASP A 181 15.95 -26.64 -7.26
C ASP A 181 15.23 -25.30 -7.09
N TYR A 182 14.64 -24.78 -8.16
CA TYR A 182 13.88 -23.51 -8.14
C TYR A 182 12.52 -23.60 -7.44
N ARG A 183 12.07 -24.79 -7.02
CA ARG A 183 10.75 -25.00 -6.41
C ARG A 183 10.79 -25.23 -4.91
N GLY A 184 11.97 -25.49 -4.36
CA GLY A 184 12.18 -25.70 -2.93
C GLY A 184 12.58 -24.44 -2.18
N ILE A 185 12.71 -24.60 -0.86
CA ILE A 185 13.38 -23.66 0.05
C ILE A 185 14.65 -24.36 0.58
N ASP A 186 15.75 -23.62 0.70
CA ASP A 186 16.98 -24.12 1.33
C ASP A 186 16.69 -24.52 2.78
N GLU A 187 16.99 -25.76 3.13
CA GLU A 187 16.74 -26.34 4.45
C GLU A 187 17.46 -25.59 5.59
N ASN A 188 18.57 -24.89 5.30
CA ASN A 188 19.26 -24.06 6.28
C ASN A 188 18.55 -22.72 6.55
N ILE A 189 17.67 -22.31 5.63
CA ILE A 189 16.91 -21.05 5.71
C ILE A 189 15.48 -21.31 6.22
N GLY A 190 14.90 -22.47 5.93
CA GLY A 190 13.61 -22.90 6.46
C GLY A 190 12.88 -23.90 5.56
N THR A 191 11.56 -23.93 5.71
CA THR A 191 10.66 -24.81 4.94
C THR A 191 9.73 -24.02 4.01
N MET A 192 9.02 -24.72 3.12
CA MET A 192 7.97 -24.10 2.30
C MET A 192 6.84 -23.55 3.18
N GLU A 193 6.52 -24.23 4.27
CA GLU A 193 5.54 -23.78 5.27
C GLU A 193 5.98 -22.47 5.94
N ASP A 194 7.26 -22.34 6.28
CA ASP A 194 7.82 -21.10 6.83
C ASP A 194 7.75 -19.95 5.82
N PHE A 195 8.02 -20.24 4.54
CA PHE A 195 7.89 -19.25 3.46
C PHE A 195 6.44 -18.79 3.28
N GLU A 196 5.49 -19.73 3.26
CA GLU A 196 4.07 -19.43 3.19
C GLU A 196 3.61 -18.57 4.39
N GLU A 197 4.07 -18.90 5.60
CA GLU A 197 3.79 -18.09 6.79
C GLU A 197 4.40 -16.68 6.70
N LEU A 198 5.65 -16.56 6.25
CA LEU A 198 6.30 -15.27 6.04
C LEU A 198 5.50 -14.40 5.07
N LYS A 199 5.16 -14.95 3.90
CA LYS A 199 4.33 -14.27 2.89
C LYS A 199 3.01 -13.79 3.48
N ASN A 200 2.31 -14.67 4.21
CA ASN A 200 1.02 -14.34 4.81
C ASN A 200 1.14 -13.24 5.86
N LYS A 201 2.12 -13.33 6.78
CA LYS A 201 2.34 -12.32 7.81
C LYS A 201 2.78 -10.98 7.24
N LEU A 202 3.63 -10.94 6.21
CA LEU A 202 3.97 -9.70 5.50
C LEU A 202 2.71 -9.06 4.89
N HIS A 203 1.86 -9.88 4.27
CA HIS A 203 0.61 -9.41 3.69
C HIS A 203 -0.41 -8.90 4.72
N GLU A 204 -0.48 -9.52 5.91
CA GLU A 204 -1.34 -9.11 7.02
C GLU A 204 -0.87 -7.81 7.69
N ASN A 205 0.44 -7.59 7.76
CA ASN A 205 1.04 -6.44 8.44
C ASN A 205 1.16 -5.20 7.56
N GLY A 206 0.16 -4.97 6.69
CA GLY A 206 0.11 -3.82 5.81
C GLY A 206 0.21 -2.47 6.54
N LEU A 207 0.77 -1.49 5.86
CA LEU A 207 0.88 -0.11 6.33
C LEU A 207 -0.41 0.65 6.03
N TYR A 208 -0.86 1.42 7.03
CA TYR A 208 -1.82 2.49 6.85
C TYR A 208 -1.03 3.75 6.52
N ASN A 209 -1.09 4.23 5.28
CA ASN A 209 -0.51 5.53 4.94
C ASN A 209 -1.57 6.37 4.23
N PHE A 210 -1.84 7.56 4.79
CA PHE A 210 -2.77 8.68 4.49
C PHE A 210 -3.89 8.58 3.44
N ASN A 211 -3.89 7.64 2.49
CA ASN A 211 -4.98 7.32 1.57
C ASN A 211 -4.97 5.87 1.00
N LEU A 212 -4.10 4.97 1.45
CA LEU A 212 -4.03 3.58 0.95
C LEU A 212 -3.55 2.60 2.03
N TYR A 213 -4.30 1.51 2.22
CA TYR A 213 -3.81 0.34 2.93
C TYR A 213 -2.92 -0.46 1.98
N CYS A 214 -1.62 -0.56 2.26
CA CYS A 214 -0.69 -1.33 1.44
C CYS A 214 -0.13 -2.49 2.25
N ARG A 215 -0.48 -3.72 1.86
CA ARG A 215 0.18 -4.94 2.32
C ARG A 215 1.69 -4.85 2.04
N ILE A 216 2.54 -5.37 2.93
CA ILE A 216 3.97 -5.50 2.60
C ILE A 216 4.08 -6.60 1.55
N LYS A 217 4.54 -6.24 0.35
CA LYS A 217 4.75 -7.17 -0.76
C LYS A 217 6.03 -7.96 -0.53
N ILE A 218 6.10 -9.13 -1.15
CA ILE A 218 7.33 -9.93 -1.21
C ILE A 218 7.77 -10.05 -2.67
N ILE A 219 9.05 -9.82 -2.90
CA ILE A 219 9.73 -9.99 -4.18
C ILE A 219 10.77 -11.08 -3.96
N LEU A 220 10.84 -12.04 -4.86
CA LEU A 220 11.85 -13.08 -4.85
C LEU A 220 12.84 -12.82 -5.98
N ASP A 221 14.12 -13.04 -5.68
CA ASP A 221 15.13 -13.07 -6.71
C ASP A 221 14.93 -14.28 -7.64
N ILE A 222 15.27 -14.10 -8.92
CA ILE A 222 15.24 -15.16 -9.92
C ILE A 222 16.56 -15.13 -10.70
N VAL A 223 17.21 -16.30 -10.79
CA VAL A 223 18.49 -16.46 -11.48
C VAL A 223 18.27 -17.31 -12.74
N PRO A 224 17.92 -16.70 -13.90
CA PRO A 224 17.62 -17.45 -15.11
C PRO A 224 18.86 -17.82 -15.93
N ASN A 225 20.01 -17.19 -15.67
CA ASN A 225 21.20 -17.32 -16.51
C ASN A 225 21.91 -18.67 -16.33
N HIS A 226 21.93 -19.21 -15.12
CA HIS A 226 22.68 -20.41 -14.78
C HIS A 226 22.02 -21.16 -13.62
N THR A 227 22.42 -22.42 -13.42
CA THR A 227 22.08 -23.25 -12.25
C THR A 227 23.36 -23.77 -11.61
N SER A 228 23.27 -24.38 -10.43
CA SER A 228 24.35 -25.21 -9.88
C SER A 228 24.69 -26.38 -10.80
N ASP A 229 25.95 -26.82 -10.76
CA ASP A 229 26.43 -28.09 -11.33
C ASP A 229 25.82 -29.33 -10.65
N LYS A 230 25.16 -29.16 -9.50
CA LYS A 230 24.38 -30.20 -8.83
C LYS A 230 22.90 -30.19 -9.19
N HIS A 231 22.44 -29.26 -10.04
CA HIS A 231 21.06 -29.24 -10.50
C HIS A 231 20.80 -30.45 -11.42
N GLU A 232 19.62 -31.05 -11.32
CA GLU A 232 19.21 -32.21 -12.13
C GLU A 232 19.44 -32.00 -13.63
N TRP A 233 19.14 -30.81 -14.16
CA TRP A 233 19.36 -30.46 -15.56
C TRP A 233 20.84 -30.55 -15.96
N PHE A 234 21.76 -30.08 -15.11
CA PHE A 234 23.19 -30.16 -15.41
C PHE A 234 23.67 -31.62 -15.41
N ILE A 235 23.25 -32.39 -14.41
CA ILE A 235 23.59 -33.82 -14.28
C ILE A 235 23.10 -34.59 -15.51
N LYS A 236 21.87 -34.34 -15.97
CA LYS A 236 21.31 -34.97 -17.16
C LYS A 236 21.96 -34.49 -18.46
N SER A 237 22.26 -33.19 -18.55
CA SER A 237 22.90 -32.59 -19.72
C SER A 237 24.31 -33.15 -19.94
N VAL A 238 25.13 -33.26 -18.88
CA VAL A 238 26.50 -33.81 -18.99
C VAL A 238 26.48 -35.30 -19.36
N GLN A 239 25.41 -36.02 -19.00
CA GLN A 239 25.18 -37.42 -19.39
C GLN A 239 24.55 -37.56 -20.78
N LYS A 240 24.22 -36.44 -21.45
CA LYS A 240 23.53 -36.38 -22.75
C LYS A 240 22.17 -37.11 -22.73
N GLU A 241 21.45 -36.98 -21.63
CA GLU A 241 20.07 -37.47 -21.53
C GLU A 241 19.12 -36.50 -22.24
N GLU A 242 18.33 -36.99 -23.19
CA GLU A 242 17.31 -36.19 -23.87
C GLU A 242 16.12 -35.87 -22.93
N PRO A 243 15.56 -34.65 -22.96
CA PRO A 243 15.87 -33.52 -23.85
C PRO A 243 16.90 -32.53 -23.27
N TYR A 244 17.66 -32.92 -22.24
CA TYR A 244 18.53 -32.02 -21.46
C TYR A 244 19.91 -31.79 -22.09
N THR A 245 20.27 -32.53 -23.13
CA THR A 245 21.59 -32.45 -23.80
C THR A 245 22.01 -31.01 -24.09
N ASP A 246 21.12 -30.19 -24.65
CA ASP A 246 21.39 -28.81 -25.06
C ASP A 246 20.89 -27.74 -24.06
N TYR A 247 20.61 -28.12 -22.81
CA TYR A 247 20.23 -27.15 -21.77
C TYR A 247 21.40 -26.24 -21.33
N TYR A 248 22.64 -26.64 -21.61
CA TYR A 248 23.85 -25.88 -21.30
C TYR A 248 24.71 -25.71 -22.55
N VAL A 249 25.56 -24.68 -22.54
CA VAL A 249 26.48 -24.41 -23.65
C VAL A 249 27.71 -25.30 -23.52
N TRP A 250 27.72 -26.41 -24.26
CA TRP A 250 28.87 -27.30 -24.38
C TRP A 250 29.73 -26.94 -25.60
N VAL A 251 31.03 -26.73 -25.38
CA VAL A 251 32.00 -26.47 -26.45
C VAL A 251 33.22 -27.35 -26.24
N ASP A 252 33.63 -28.06 -27.29
CA ASP A 252 34.83 -28.89 -27.25
C ASP A 252 36.08 -28.05 -26.94
N ALA A 253 36.95 -28.60 -26.11
CA ALA A 253 38.23 -27.96 -25.80
C ALA A 253 39.17 -27.98 -27.02
N LYS A 254 40.01 -26.94 -27.12
CA LYS A 254 41.10 -26.91 -28.12
C LYS A 254 42.31 -27.66 -27.58
N TYR A 255 43.09 -28.30 -28.44
CA TYR A 255 44.34 -28.96 -28.04
C TYR A 255 45.51 -28.36 -28.81
N VAL A 256 46.53 -27.89 -28.10
CA VAL A 256 47.78 -27.36 -28.67
C VAL A 256 48.93 -28.14 -28.06
N ASN A 257 49.71 -28.83 -28.90
CA ASN A 257 50.81 -29.72 -28.48
C ASN A 257 50.41 -30.76 -27.42
N GLY A 258 49.19 -31.31 -27.53
CA GLY A 258 48.65 -32.28 -26.58
C GLY A 258 48.10 -31.67 -25.28
N THR A 259 48.26 -30.37 -25.05
CA THR A 259 47.70 -29.68 -23.88
C THR A 259 46.29 -29.18 -24.18
N ARG A 260 45.34 -29.51 -23.29
CA ARG A 260 43.96 -29.01 -23.35
C ARG A 260 43.95 -27.50 -23.04
N GLN A 261 43.29 -26.75 -23.90
CA GLN A 261 43.12 -25.30 -23.82
C GLN A 261 41.63 -24.97 -23.74
N VAL A 262 41.30 -23.90 -23.02
CA VAL A 262 39.94 -23.36 -22.96
C VAL A 262 39.48 -22.89 -24.36
N PRO A 263 38.16 -22.90 -24.66
CA PRO A 263 37.68 -22.57 -26.00
C PRO A 263 37.99 -21.14 -26.47
N ASN A 264 37.98 -20.20 -25.53
CA ASN A 264 38.26 -18.76 -25.71
C ASN A 264 38.85 -18.16 -24.42
N ASN A 265 39.04 -16.85 -24.37
CA ASN A 265 39.60 -16.12 -23.23
C ASN A 265 38.56 -15.45 -22.31
N TRP A 266 37.30 -15.90 -22.32
CA TRP A 266 36.28 -15.34 -21.42
C TRP A 266 36.62 -15.70 -19.96
N GLY A 267 36.79 -14.69 -19.10
CA GLY A 267 37.11 -14.85 -17.67
C GLY A 267 38.60 -14.72 -17.30
N LEU A 268 39.48 -14.41 -18.27
CA LEU A 268 40.88 -14.02 -18.04
C LEU A 268 41.02 -12.51 -17.82
#